data_AF-A0A2T1FIY0-F1
#
_entry.id   AF-A0A2T1FIY0-F1
#
_cell.length_a   1.000
_cell.length_b   1.000
_cell.length_c   1.000
_cell.angle_alpha   90.00
_cell.angle_beta   90.00
_cell.angle_gamma   90.00
#
_symmetry.space_group_name_H-M   'P 1'
#
loop_
_entity.id
_entity.type
_entity.pdbx_description
1 polymer ?
#
loop_
_entity_poly.entity_id
_entity_poly.type
_entity_poly.pdbx_seq_one_letter_code
_entity_poly.pdbx_strand_id
1 'polypeptide(L)'
;MDAEELLEKYAAGHRDFRNAQLSGIDLKGADLSGIVLSSANLSGAELNEAILTKADLQGANFSRASLVGTNLIGVIGNSVNFSFADLSGADLSMANLTSANLRNTKLDNANLSGTQLISVWLTKASLREANLNRANVSGSNFTMANLTGAELSRVNLASASLEDANLQKAKLRGVNLSGFNLSGVNLTEADLGAANLTGTNLKKACLEGTNLERANLQKANLMLANLEGANCLKADLTDSQTYGWNIKNADFTDAIMPDGEIYEPEISEPEIDYKQIYQQESQTGTSMTRKIIRTDKAPAPVGPYNQAIAATGTMLFVAGQIAIDIRLNDIVYTDDVAKQTEQVMANLEAILTEAGATWLDVVKTTVFLKDMNDFAAVNAVYGKYFDSETAPARACVEVSRLPKDVLVEIDCIAVI
;
A
#
# COMPACT_ATOMS: atom_id res chain seq x y z
N MET A 1 -5.62 -17.62 47.75
CA MET A 1 -6.54 -18.72 47.42
C MET A 1 -5.88 -19.52 46.33
N ASP A 2 -5.78 -20.83 46.50
CA ASP A 2 -5.24 -21.73 45.48
C ASP A 2 -6.37 -22.25 44.56
N ALA A 3 -6.00 -23.09 43.59
CA ALA A 3 -6.92 -23.63 42.59
C ALA A 3 -7.97 -24.56 43.22
N GLU A 4 -7.56 -25.42 44.15
CA GLU A 4 -8.46 -26.38 44.81
C GLU A 4 -9.52 -25.64 45.62
N GLU A 5 -9.12 -24.65 46.43
CA GLU A 5 -10.04 -23.83 47.23
C GLU A 5 -11.03 -23.06 46.33
N LEU A 6 -10.58 -22.51 45.19
CA LEU A 6 -11.46 -21.82 44.25
C LEU A 6 -12.49 -22.78 43.65
N LEU A 7 -12.03 -23.93 43.15
CA LEU A 7 -12.87 -24.91 42.47
C LEU A 7 -13.88 -25.55 43.42
N GLU A 8 -13.51 -25.84 44.66
CA GLU A 8 -14.42 -26.32 45.70
C GLU A 8 -15.52 -25.31 46.00
N LYS A 9 -15.16 -24.04 46.21
CA LYS A 9 -16.14 -22.97 46.45
C LYS A 9 -17.07 -22.81 45.25
N TYR A 10 -16.52 -22.86 44.04
CA TYR A 10 -17.28 -22.78 42.80
C TYR A 10 -18.26 -23.96 42.66
N ALA A 11 -17.81 -25.19 42.93
CA ALA A 11 -18.64 -26.39 42.94
C ALA A 11 -19.75 -26.31 44.00
N ALA A 12 -19.49 -25.67 45.14
CA ALA A 12 -20.48 -25.39 46.18
C ALA A 12 -21.48 -24.25 45.81
N GLY A 13 -21.41 -23.70 44.59
CA GLY A 13 -22.33 -22.68 44.11
C GLY A 13 -21.88 -21.24 44.32
N HIS A 14 -20.71 -21.00 44.91
CA HIS A 14 -20.16 -19.65 45.01
C HIS A 14 -19.75 -19.17 43.61
N ARG A 15 -20.09 -17.93 43.26
CA ARG A 15 -19.73 -17.33 41.96
C ARG A 15 -18.96 -16.03 42.12
N ASP A 16 -19.02 -15.40 43.28
CA ASP A 16 -18.37 -14.13 43.57
C ASP A 16 -16.94 -14.32 44.08
N PHE A 17 -15.98 -13.99 43.24
CA PHE A 17 -14.55 -14.01 43.52
C PHE A 17 -13.92 -12.65 43.18
N ARG A 18 -14.68 -11.56 43.32
CA ARG A 18 -14.18 -10.20 43.07
C ARG A 18 -12.96 -9.89 43.92
N ASN A 19 -12.00 -9.16 43.36
CA ASN A 19 -10.74 -8.78 44.00
C ASN A 19 -9.84 -9.95 44.47
N ALA A 20 -10.17 -11.19 44.11
CA ALA A 20 -9.38 -12.35 44.52
C ALA A 20 -7.94 -12.26 44.02
N GLN A 21 -6.99 -12.75 44.83
CA GLN A 21 -5.58 -12.84 44.47
C GLN A 21 -5.29 -14.25 43.98
N LEU A 22 -5.18 -14.40 42.66
CA LEU A 22 -5.11 -15.65 41.91
C LEU A 22 -3.96 -15.62 40.88
N SER A 23 -2.93 -14.82 41.15
CA SER A 23 -1.76 -14.74 40.27
C SER A 23 -1.11 -16.12 40.14
N GLY A 24 -0.82 -16.54 38.91
CA GLY A 24 -0.19 -17.85 38.65
C GLY A 24 -1.06 -19.07 38.94
N ILE A 25 -2.36 -18.90 39.19
CA ILE A 25 -3.26 -20.02 39.46
C ILE A 25 -3.38 -20.94 38.24
N ASP A 26 -3.47 -22.25 38.47
CA ASP A 26 -3.75 -23.23 37.43
C ASP A 26 -5.25 -23.60 37.46
N LEU A 27 -5.96 -23.19 36.41
CA LEU A 27 -7.38 -23.44 36.19
C LEU A 27 -7.60 -24.05 34.79
N LYS A 28 -6.61 -24.77 34.27
CA LYS A 28 -6.68 -25.38 32.94
C LYS A 28 -7.92 -26.25 32.79
N GLY A 29 -8.69 -26.04 31.73
CA GLY A 29 -9.90 -26.81 31.42
C GLY A 29 -11.05 -26.64 32.43
N ALA A 30 -10.94 -25.77 33.42
CA ALA A 30 -11.99 -25.58 34.42
C ALA A 30 -13.25 -24.95 33.78
N ASP A 31 -14.43 -25.45 34.15
CA ASP A 31 -15.69 -24.78 33.85
C ASP A 31 -16.01 -23.77 34.96
N LEU A 32 -15.87 -22.50 34.60
CA LEU A 32 -16.09 -21.33 35.44
C LEU A 32 -17.13 -20.41 34.79
N SER A 33 -18.09 -20.97 34.06
CA SER A 33 -19.16 -20.21 33.41
C SER A 33 -19.88 -19.28 34.38
N GLY A 34 -20.04 -18.01 34.01
CA GLY A 34 -20.69 -16.99 34.84
C GLY A 34 -19.98 -16.66 36.16
N ILE A 35 -18.71 -17.03 36.33
CA ILE A 35 -17.91 -16.59 37.48
C ILE A 35 -17.77 -15.06 37.48
N VAL A 36 -17.73 -14.46 38.67
CA VAL A 36 -17.49 -13.04 38.87
C VAL A 36 -16.08 -12.86 39.40
N LEU A 37 -15.19 -12.37 38.55
CA LEU A 37 -13.77 -12.11 38.81
C LEU A 37 -13.44 -10.62 38.67
N SER A 38 -14.43 -9.73 38.77
CA SER A 38 -14.20 -8.29 38.62
C SER A 38 -13.09 -7.81 39.57
N SER A 39 -12.14 -7.06 39.03
CA SER A 39 -10.94 -6.56 39.74
C SER A 39 -10.05 -7.64 40.39
N ALA A 40 -10.25 -8.92 40.08
CA ALA A 40 -9.36 -9.99 40.54
C ALA A 40 -8.00 -9.92 39.82
N ASN A 41 -6.96 -10.39 40.50
CA ASN A 41 -5.63 -10.50 39.94
C ASN A 41 -5.36 -11.95 39.51
N LEU A 42 -5.36 -12.21 38.21
CA LEU A 42 -5.04 -13.48 37.55
C LEU A 42 -3.76 -13.36 36.69
N SER A 43 -2.85 -12.46 37.04
CA SER A 43 -1.61 -12.29 36.27
C SER A 43 -0.82 -13.59 36.20
N GLY A 44 -0.41 -14.00 34.99
CA GLY A 44 0.34 -15.23 34.79
C GLY A 44 -0.44 -16.53 35.09
N ALA A 45 -1.76 -16.46 35.23
CA ALA A 45 -2.58 -17.65 35.44
C ALA A 45 -2.62 -18.56 34.19
N GLU A 46 -2.83 -19.85 34.40
CA GLU A 46 -3.00 -20.86 33.35
C GLU A 46 -4.49 -21.22 33.24
N LEU A 47 -5.14 -20.80 32.16
CA LEU A 47 -6.58 -21.01 31.88
C LEU A 47 -6.82 -21.64 30.50
N ASN A 48 -5.81 -22.30 29.93
CA ASN A 48 -5.92 -22.95 28.64
C ASN A 48 -7.14 -23.89 28.61
N GLU A 49 -7.96 -23.78 27.56
CA GLU A 49 -9.18 -24.56 27.34
C GLU A 49 -10.25 -24.42 28.45
N ALA A 50 -10.10 -23.48 29.39
CA ALA A 50 -11.12 -23.21 30.39
C ALA A 50 -12.40 -22.63 29.76
N ILE A 51 -13.53 -22.78 30.46
CA ILE A 51 -14.82 -22.24 30.05
C ILE A 51 -15.17 -21.08 30.99
N LEU A 52 -15.18 -19.87 30.43
CA LEU A 52 -15.49 -18.61 31.12
C LEU A 52 -16.69 -17.90 30.46
N THR A 53 -17.56 -18.65 29.78
CA THR A 53 -18.73 -18.09 29.10
C THR A 53 -19.54 -17.19 30.06
N LYS A 54 -19.82 -15.95 29.63
CA LYS A 54 -20.55 -14.93 30.39
C LYS A 54 -19.94 -14.57 31.75
N ALA A 55 -18.66 -14.85 31.99
CA ALA A 55 -17.97 -14.39 33.18
C ALA A 55 -17.90 -12.85 33.24
N ASP A 56 -17.91 -12.31 34.45
CA ASP A 56 -17.62 -10.89 34.71
C ASP A 56 -16.13 -10.76 35.04
N LEU A 57 -15.39 -10.17 34.11
CA LEU A 57 -13.95 -9.94 34.17
C LEU A 57 -13.64 -8.43 34.26
N GLN A 58 -14.60 -7.60 34.64
CA GLN A 58 -14.45 -6.15 34.60
C GLN A 58 -13.25 -5.68 35.44
N GLY A 59 -12.30 -4.99 34.80
CA GLY A 59 -11.08 -4.50 35.45
C GLY A 59 -10.16 -5.59 36.00
N ALA A 60 -10.40 -6.87 35.70
CA ALA A 60 -9.54 -7.96 36.14
C ALA A 60 -8.18 -7.89 35.44
N ASN A 61 -7.14 -8.41 36.11
CA ASN A 61 -5.80 -8.45 35.56
C ASN A 61 -5.43 -9.86 35.12
N PHE A 62 -5.39 -10.10 33.81
CA PHE A 62 -4.92 -11.33 33.16
C PHE A 62 -3.58 -11.11 32.44
N SER A 63 -2.80 -10.09 32.83
CA SER A 63 -1.53 -9.82 32.15
C SER A 63 -0.62 -11.04 32.21
N ARG A 64 -0.03 -11.42 31.07
CA ARG A 64 0.85 -12.60 30.93
C ARG A 64 0.19 -13.96 31.20
N ALA A 65 -1.14 -14.02 31.33
CA ALA A 65 -1.85 -15.29 31.50
C ALA A 65 -1.90 -16.09 30.19
N SER A 66 -2.07 -17.40 30.31
CA SER A 66 -2.25 -18.34 29.22
C SER A 66 -3.74 -18.68 29.13
N LEU A 67 -4.41 -18.27 28.05
CA LEU A 67 -5.83 -18.49 27.78
C LEU A 67 -6.02 -19.10 26.38
N VAL A 68 -5.11 -19.99 25.98
CA VAL A 68 -5.14 -20.65 24.67
C VAL A 68 -6.39 -21.51 24.59
N GLY A 69 -7.21 -21.31 23.56
CA GLY A 69 -8.44 -22.08 23.32
C GLY A 69 -9.54 -21.88 24.39
N THR A 70 -9.42 -20.88 25.27
CA THR A 70 -10.43 -20.61 26.30
C THR A 70 -11.75 -20.14 25.67
N ASN A 71 -12.88 -20.58 26.20
CA ASN A 71 -14.20 -20.09 25.82
C ASN A 71 -14.57 -18.86 26.67
N LEU A 72 -14.50 -17.68 26.07
CA LEU A 72 -14.82 -16.37 26.65
C LEU A 72 -16.07 -15.76 25.98
N ILE A 73 -16.98 -16.60 25.47
CA ILE A 73 -18.17 -16.11 24.76
C ILE A 73 -19.00 -15.23 25.69
N GLY A 74 -19.31 -14.01 25.23
CA GLY A 74 -20.18 -13.07 25.94
C GLY A 74 -19.65 -12.59 27.29
N VAL A 75 -18.34 -12.66 27.56
CA VAL A 75 -17.78 -12.11 28.81
C VAL A 75 -17.97 -10.60 28.91
N ILE A 76 -18.11 -10.11 30.14
CA ILE A 76 -18.13 -8.70 30.47
C ILE A 76 -16.72 -8.33 30.95
N GLY A 77 -15.87 -7.85 30.06
CA GLY A 77 -14.46 -7.55 30.30
C GLY A 77 -14.12 -6.07 30.13
N ASN A 78 -15.02 -5.16 30.51
CA ASN A 78 -14.70 -3.72 30.45
C ASN A 78 -13.43 -3.41 31.23
N SER A 79 -12.48 -2.70 30.60
CA SER A 79 -11.19 -2.34 31.21
C SER A 79 -10.33 -3.51 31.69
N VAL A 80 -10.59 -4.75 31.23
CA VAL A 80 -9.77 -5.91 31.57
C VAL A 80 -8.35 -5.74 31.01
N ASN A 81 -7.34 -6.21 31.76
CA ASN A 81 -5.96 -6.19 31.31
C ASN A 81 -5.52 -7.57 30.83
N PHE A 82 -5.41 -7.75 29.52
CA PHE A 82 -4.88 -8.94 28.85
C PHE A 82 -3.48 -8.70 28.25
N SER A 83 -2.79 -7.63 28.63
CA SER A 83 -1.49 -7.31 28.04
C SER A 83 -0.50 -8.46 28.20
N PHE A 84 0.22 -8.78 27.13
CA PHE A 84 1.15 -9.92 27.05
C PHE A 84 0.53 -11.32 27.28
N ALA A 85 -0.79 -11.44 27.37
CA ALA A 85 -1.45 -12.73 27.49
C ALA A 85 -1.46 -13.50 26.15
N ASP A 86 -1.62 -14.81 26.23
CA ASP A 86 -1.82 -15.67 25.07
C ASP A 86 -3.29 -16.10 25.00
N LEU A 87 -4.05 -15.52 24.07
CA LEU A 87 -5.45 -15.84 23.78
C LEU A 87 -5.57 -16.53 22.41
N SER A 88 -4.52 -17.20 21.94
CA SER A 88 -4.53 -17.87 20.64
C SER A 88 -5.66 -18.91 20.59
N GLY A 89 -6.48 -18.87 19.54
CA GLY A 89 -7.63 -19.76 19.37
C GLY A 89 -8.78 -19.59 20.37
N ALA A 90 -8.74 -18.58 21.26
CA ALA A 90 -9.83 -18.34 22.21
C ALA A 90 -11.11 -17.87 21.48
N ASP A 91 -12.27 -18.23 22.03
CA ASP A 91 -13.56 -17.72 21.56
C ASP A 91 -14.03 -16.55 22.42
N LEU A 92 -13.89 -15.34 21.91
CA LEU A 92 -14.29 -14.06 22.50
C LEU A 92 -15.54 -13.49 21.84
N SER A 93 -16.27 -14.29 21.07
CA SER A 93 -17.43 -13.80 20.32
C SER A 93 -18.47 -13.22 21.26
N MET A 94 -19.08 -12.11 20.81
CA MET A 94 -20.08 -11.35 21.58
C MET A 94 -19.59 -10.78 22.93
N ALA A 95 -18.29 -10.86 23.25
CA ALA A 95 -17.75 -10.29 24.48
C ALA A 95 -17.78 -8.75 24.46
N ASN A 96 -17.82 -8.13 25.64
CA ASN A 96 -17.62 -6.70 25.82
C ASN A 96 -16.25 -6.43 26.42
N LEU A 97 -15.31 -5.95 25.60
CA LEU A 97 -13.95 -5.62 26.00
C LEU A 97 -13.68 -4.11 25.88
N THR A 98 -14.71 -3.28 26.02
CA THR A 98 -14.55 -1.82 25.89
C THR A 98 -13.47 -1.32 26.85
N SER A 99 -12.54 -0.52 26.33
CA SER A 99 -11.38 0.05 27.05
C SER A 99 -10.40 -0.98 27.62
N ALA A 100 -10.44 -2.24 27.16
CA ALA A 100 -9.47 -3.26 27.55
C ALA A 100 -8.04 -2.93 27.07
N ASN A 101 -7.06 -3.47 27.79
CA ASN A 101 -5.65 -3.43 27.42
C ASN A 101 -5.22 -4.78 26.83
N LEU A 102 -5.05 -4.84 25.51
CA LEU A 102 -4.60 -5.99 24.73
C LEU A 102 -3.21 -5.74 24.08
N ARG A 103 -2.38 -4.88 24.67
CA ARG A 103 -1.04 -4.60 24.13
C ARG A 103 -0.16 -5.85 24.18
N ASN A 104 0.53 -6.14 23.08
CA ASN A 104 1.40 -7.32 22.93
C ASN A 104 0.70 -8.67 23.20
N THR A 105 -0.63 -8.70 23.14
CA THR A 105 -1.41 -9.92 23.32
C THR A 105 -1.36 -10.77 22.05
N LYS A 106 -1.33 -12.10 22.18
CA LYS A 106 -1.55 -13.00 21.05
C LYS A 106 -3.03 -13.38 20.96
N LEU A 107 -3.63 -13.15 19.81
CA LEU A 107 -5.02 -13.45 19.46
C LEU A 107 -5.05 -14.23 18.13
N ASP A 108 -3.96 -14.92 17.80
CA ASP A 108 -3.87 -15.66 16.55
C ASP A 108 -4.97 -16.74 16.51
N ASN A 109 -5.72 -16.81 15.42
CA ASN A 109 -6.89 -17.69 15.24
C ASN A 109 -8.04 -17.47 16.23
N ALA A 110 -8.04 -16.38 17.01
CA ALA A 110 -9.13 -16.13 17.96
C ALA A 110 -10.44 -15.73 17.24
N ASN A 111 -11.57 -16.13 17.82
CA ASN A 111 -12.89 -15.69 17.36
C ASN A 111 -13.31 -14.43 18.13
N LEU A 112 -13.28 -13.28 17.47
CA LEU A 112 -13.68 -11.95 17.98
C LEU A 112 -14.96 -11.45 17.28
N SER A 113 -15.76 -12.35 16.70
CA SER A 113 -16.93 -11.96 15.94
C SER A 113 -18.00 -11.32 16.82
N GLY A 114 -18.51 -10.16 16.38
CA GLY A 114 -19.50 -9.39 17.14
C GLY A 114 -19.01 -8.78 18.47
N THR A 115 -17.73 -8.91 18.80
CA THR A 115 -17.14 -8.37 20.04
C THR A 115 -17.19 -6.83 20.06
N GLN A 116 -17.44 -6.25 21.23
CA GLN A 116 -17.27 -4.81 21.46
C GLN A 116 -15.83 -4.53 21.90
N LEU A 117 -15.02 -4.08 20.95
CA LEU A 117 -13.62 -3.68 21.13
C LEU A 117 -13.51 -2.15 21.01
N ILE A 118 -14.35 -1.38 21.71
CA ILE A 118 -14.37 0.09 21.62
C ILE A 118 -13.23 0.68 22.47
N SER A 119 -12.44 1.60 21.90
CA SER A 119 -11.33 2.30 22.60
C SER A 119 -10.32 1.35 23.26
N VAL A 120 -10.04 0.22 22.62
CA VAL A 120 -9.13 -0.82 23.10
C VAL A 120 -7.70 -0.56 22.63
N TRP A 121 -6.73 -0.92 23.47
CA TRP A 121 -5.31 -0.84 23.11
C TRP A 121 -4.80 -2.19 22.59
N LEU A 122 -4.60 -2.29 21.28
CA LEU A 122 -4.09 -3.47 20.56
C LEU A 122 -2.69 -3.24 19.97
N THR A 123 -1.97 -2.22 20.45
CA THR A 123 -0.61 -1.89 19.99
C THR A 123 0.29 -3.12 20.07
N LYS A 124 0.93 -3.49 18.96
CA LYS A 124 1.80 -4.67 18.81
C LYS A 124 1.13 -6.03 19.12
N ALA A 125 -0.20 -6.10 19.16
CA ALA A 125 -0.89 -7.38 19.29
C ALA A 125 -0.73 -8.22 18.01
N SER A 126 -0.75 -9.54 18.16
CA SER A 126 -0.85 -10.47 17.03
C SER A 126 -2.30 -10.93 16.91
N LEU A 127 -2.91 -10.75 15.74
CA LEU A 127 -4.28 -11.14 15.39
C LEU A 127 -4.28 -11.92 14.08
N ARG A 128 -3.24 -12.74 13.84
CA ARG A 128 -3.12 -13.48 12.58
C ARG A 128 -4.30 -14.43 12.43
N GLU A 129 -4.96 -14.40 11.28
CA GLU A 129 -6.10 -15.27 10.97
C GLU A 129 -7.26 -15.14 11.98
N ALA A 130 -7.30 -14.08 12.79
CA ALA A 130 -8.37 -13.85 13.75
C ALA A 130 -9.68 -13.46 13.03
N ASN A 131 -10.81 -13.88 13.58
CA ASN A 131 -12.12 -13.52 13.05
C ASN A 131 -12.71 -12.32 13.78
N LEU A 132 -12.67 -11.13 13.18
CA LEU A 132 -13.30 -9.92 13.71
C LEU A 132 -14.63 -9.59 13.04
N ASN A 133 -15.26 -10.50 12.29
CA ASN A 133 -16.49 -10.20 11.53
C ASN A 133 -17.54 -9.50 12.41
N ARG A 134 -18.05 -8.34 11.95
CA ARG A 134 -19.04 -7.51 12.66
C ARG A 134 -18.60 -6.99 14.04
N ALA A 135 -17.33 -7.10 14.41
CA ALA A 135 -16.82 -6.48 15.62
C ALA A 135 -16.93 -4.95 15.54
N ASN A 136 -17.10 -4.32 16.69
CA ASN A 136 -17.00 -2.88 16.80
C ASN A 136 -15.65 -2.50 17.39
N VAL A 137 -14.74 -1.98 16.57
CA VAL A 137 -13.38 -1.61 16.97
C VAL A 137 -13.18 -0.09 17.03
N SER A 138 -14.28 0.67 17.10
CA SER A 138 -14.22 2.13 17.00
C SER A 138 -13.32 2.75 18.07
N GLY A 139 -12.46 3.68 17.66
CA GLY A 139 -11.51 4.37 18.55
C GLY A 139 -10.36 3.50 19.07
N SER A 140 -10.21 2.27 18.61
CA SER A 140 -9.16 1.36 19.06
C SER A 140 -7.83 1.61 18.36
N ASN A 141 -6.74 1.27 19.04
CA ASN A 141 -5.38 1.47 18.55
C ASN A 141 -4.76 0.12 18.16
N PHE A 142 -4.62 -0.12 16.86
CA PHE A 142 -3.94 -1.27 16.26
C PHE A 142 -2.53 -0.93 15.77
N THR A 143 -1.91 0.14 16.28
CA THR A 143 -0.58 0.56 15.81
C THR A 143 0.42 -0.60 15.94
N MET A 144 1.14 -0.90 14.85
CA MET A 144 2.08 -2.03 14.76
C MET A 144 1.47 -3.41 15.04
N ALA A 145 0.14 -3.56 14.99
CA ALA A 145 -0.50 -4.87 15.16
C ALA A 145 -0.33 -5.73 13.90
N ASN A 146 -0.26 -7.04 14.09
CA ASN A 146 -0.21 -8.00 13.00
C ASN A 146 -1.62 -8.57 12.75
N LEU A 147 -2.24 -8.18 11.64
CA LEU A 147 -3.57 -8.61 11.21
C LEU A 147 -3.49 -9.49 9.95
N THR A 148 -2.36 -10.16 9.70
CA THR A 148 -2.19 -10.99 8.50
C THR A 148 -3.29 -12.05 8.42
N GLY A 149 -4.03 -12.08 7.31
CA GLY A 149 -5.11 -13.04 7.07
C GLY A 149 -6.37 -12.84 7.91
N ALA A 150 -6.46 -11.78 8.73
CA ALA A 150 -7.61 -11.55 9.60
C ALA A 150 -8.90 -11.26 8.83
N GLU A 151 -10.03 -11.72 9.36
CA GLU A 151 -11.37 -11.46 8.80
C GLU A 151 -11.95 -10.19 9.43
N LEU A 152 -12.01 -9.11 8.65
CA LEU A 152 -12.43 -7.77 9.06
C LEU A 152 -13.69 -7.30 8.30
N SER A 153 -14.37 -8.18 7.56
CA SER A 153 -15.58 -7.81 6.83
C SER A 153 -16.65 -7.28 7.79
N ARG A 154 -17.27 -6.15 7.42
CA ARG A 154 -18.32 -5.48 8.19
C ARG A 154 -17.89 -5.01 9.59
N VAL A 155 -16.59 -4.86 9.85
CA VAL A 155 -16.10 -4.26 11.08
C VAL A 155 -16.39 -2.76 11.10
N ASN A 156 -16.80 -2.24 12.25
CA ASN A 156 -16.83 -0.79 12.47
C ASN A 156 -15.45 -0.31 12.92
N LEU A 157 -14.69 0.27 11.99
CA LEU A 157 -13.36 0.82 12.23
C LEU A 157 -13.36 2.29 12.68
N ALA A 158 -14.52 2.96 12.80
CA ALA A 158 -14.58 4.42 12.98
C ALA A 158 -13.57 4.96 14.01
N SER A 159 -12.72 5.90 13.59
CA SER A 159 -11.67 6.51 14.42
C SER A 159 -10.62 5.56 15.00
N ALA A 160 -10.52 4.32 14.52
CA ALA A 160 -9.43 3.42 14.88
C ALA A 160 -8.11 3.87 14.23
N SER A 161 -6.98 3.58 14.88
CA SER A 161 -5.64 3.76 14.31
C SER A 161 -5.10 2.42 13.81
N LEU A 162 -4.65 2.40 12.55
CA LEU A 162 -4.00 1.26 11.88
C LEU A 162 -2.57 1.59 11.44
N GLU A 163 -1.96 2.63 12.02
CA GLU A 163 -0.60 3.06 11.68
C GLU A 163 0.41 1.93 11.85
N ASP A 164 1.24 1.69 10.82
CA ASP A 164 2.23 0.60 10.76
C ASP A 164 1.66 -0.82 11.00
N ALA A 165 0.35 -1.02 10.88
CA ALA A 165 -0.24 -2.35 10.99
C ALA A 165 0.09 -3.21 9.76
N ASN A 166 0.20 -4.52 9.95
CA ASN A 166 0.32 -5.47 8.84
C ASN A 166 -1.05 -6.09 8.53
N LEU A 167 -1.64 -5.72 7.39
CA LEU A 167 -2.93 -6.21 6.90
C LEU A 167 -2.77 -7.14 5.68
N GLN A 168 -1.59 -7.71 5.46
CA GLN A 168 -1.36 -8.67 4.37
C GLN A 168 -2.43 -9.77 4.38
N LYS A 169 -3.05 -10.08 3.23
CA LYS A 169 -4.10 -11.10 3.09
C LYS A 169 -5.36 -10.88 3.95
N ALA A 170 -5.52 -9.71 4.58
CA ALA A 170 -6.69 -9.44 5.40
C ALA A 170 -7.96 -9.32 4.53
N LYS A 171 -9.10 -9.73 5.07
CA LYS A 171 -10.40 -9.67 4.38
C LYS A 171 -11.17 -8.45 4.86
N LEU A 172 -11.21 -7.42 4.02
CA LEU A 172 -11.75 -6.09 4.30
C LEU A 172 -12.89 -5.73 3.32
N ARG A 173 -13.61 -6.73 2.78
CA ARG A 173 -14.62 -6.47 1.75
C ARG A 173 -15.74 -5.57 2.27
N GLY A 174 -16.00 -4.47 1.57
CA GLY A 174 -17.07 -3.52 1.89
C GLY A 174 -16.86 -2.70 3.16
N VAL A 175 -15.64 -2.63 3.71
CA VAL A 175 -15.38 -1.81 4.91
C VAL A 175 -15.38 -0.32 4.60
N ASN A 176 -15.62 0.50 5.63
CA ASN A 176 -15.46 1.94 5.54
C ASN A 176 -14.12 2.38 6.15
N LEU A 177 -13.21 2.85 5.30
CA LEU A 177 -11.89 3.37 5.61
C LEU A 177 -11.73 4.83 5.17
N SER A 178 -12.84 5.54 4.90
CA SER A 178 -12.82 6.92 4.41
C SER A 178 -12.01 7.84 5.34
N GLY A 179 -11.04 8.57 4.78
CA GLY A 179 -10.22 9.54 5.53
C GLY A 179 -9.16 8.93 6.45
N PHE A 180 -8.96 7.61 6.45
CA PHE A 180 -7.95 6.97 7.30
C PHE A 180 -6.53 7.33 6.87
N ASN A 181 -5.61 7.35 7.84
CA ASN A 181 -4.18 7.35 7.55
C ASN A 181 -3.66 5.91 7.50
N LEU A 182 -3.40 5.43 6.28
CA LEU A 182 -2.85 4.11 5.97
C LEU A 182 -1.50 4.24 5.22
N SER A 183 -0.77 5.33 5.44
CA SER A 183 0.53 5.55 4.82
C SER A 183 1.50 4.44 5.20
N GLY A 184 2.17 3.83 4.22
CA GLY A 184 3.15 2.76 4.45
C GLY A 184 2.58 1.43 4.92
N VAL A 185 1.25 1.29 5.03
CA VAL A 185 0.63 0.04 5.50
C VAL A 185 0.91 -1.11 4.53
N ASN A 186 1.04 -2.32 5.05
CA ASN A 186 1.11 -3.52 4.21
C ASN A 186 -0.29 -4.10 4.00
N LEU A 187 -0.81 -4.01 2.79
CA LEU A 187 -2.08 -4.55 2.32
C LEU A 187 -1.89 -5.61 1.21
N THR A 188 -0.66 -6.12 1.01
CA THR A 188 -0.37 -7.11 -0.04
C THR A 188 -1.37 -8.28 0.02
N GLU A 189 -1.97 -8.63 -1.12
CA GLU A 189 -2.98 -9.68 -1.29
C GLU A 189 -4.25 -9.52 -0.41
N ALA A 190 -4.52 -8.34 0.16
CA ALA A 190 -5.73 -8.09 0.93
C ALA A 190 -6.99 -8.01 0.03
N ASP A 191 -8.15 -8.35 0.59
CA ASP A 191 -9.44 -8.19 -0.09
C ASP A 191 -10.14 -6.90 0.36
N LEU A 192 -10.04 -5.84 -0.44
CA LEU A 192 -10.69 -4.54 -0.25
C LEU A 192 -11.86 -4.33 -1.24
N GLY A 193 -12.41 -5.40 -1.82
CA GLY A 193 -13.49 -5.29 -2.80
C GLY A 193 -14.69 -4.51 -2.23
N ALA A 194 -15.23 -3.57 -3.00
CA ALA A 194 -16.31 -2.68 -2.62
C ALA A 194 -16.07 -1.82 -1.35
N ALA A 195 -14.83 -1.69 -0.88
CA ALA A 195 -14.51 -0.84 0.26
C ALA A 195 -14.67 0.65 -0.07
N ASN A 196 -15.01 1.44 0.94
CA ASN A 196 -14.96 2.90 0.87
C ASN A 196 -13.61 3.40 1.38
N LEU A 197 -12.77 3.87 0.47
CA LEU A 197 -11.43 4.44 0.68
C LEU A 197 -11.40 5.93 0.30
N THR A 198 -12.55 6.62 0.30
CA THR A 198 -12.60 8.04 -0.07
C THR A 198 -11.72 8.89 0.84
N GLY A 199 -10.81 9.66 0.27
CA GLY A 199 -9.91 10.56 1.01
C GLY A 199 -8.89 9.83 1.89
N THR A 200 -8.73 8.52 1.77
CA THR A 200 -7.77 7.74 2.56
C THR A 200 -6.34 8.08 2.13
N ASN A 201 -5.43 8.23 3.09
CA ASN A 201 -4.01 8.39 2.81
C ASN A 201 -3.33 7.01 2.70
N LEU A 202 -3.05 6.56 1.47
CA LEU A 202 -2.37 5.31 1.12
C LEU A 202 -0.94 5.56 0.61
N LYS A 203 -0.34 6.73 0.91
CA LYS A 203 1.01 7.08 0.45
C LYS A 203 2.01 6.00 0.85
N LYS A 204 2.82 5.52 -0.10
CA LYS A 204 3.81 4.44 0.11
C LYS A 204 3.23 3.10 0.62
N ALA A 205 1.91 2.89 0.56
CA ALA A 205 1.33 1.61 0.96
C ALA A 205 1.75 0.48 0.01
N CYS A 206 1.93 -0.73 0.55
CA CYS A 206 2.12 -1.94 -0.26
C CYS A 206 0.75 -2.55 -0.56
N LEU A 207 0.31 -2.47 -1.80
CA LEU A 207 -0.99 -2.93 -2.32
C LEU A 207 -0.82 -4.04 -3.38
N GLU A 208 0.34 -4.69 -3.44
CA GLU A 208 0.63 -5.74 -4.43
C GLU A 208 -0.43 -6.85 -4.37
N GLY A 209 -1.01 -7.22 -5.51
CA GLY A 209 -2.03 -8.27 -5.60
C GLY A 209 -3.32 -8.00 -4.82
N THR A 210 -3.54 -6.77 -4.32
CA THR A 210 -4.75 -6.42 -3.56
C THR A 210 -5.98 -6.48 -4.45
N ASN A 211 -7.08 -7.02 -3.93
CA ASN A 211 -8.37 -6.92 -4.59
C ASN A 211 -9.06 -5.60 -4.22
N LEU A 212 -9.12 -4.66 -5.16
CA LEU A 212 -9.81 -3.37 -5.08
C LEU A 212 -11.05 -3.32 -5.99
N GLU A 213 -11.58 -4.47 -6.42
CA GLU A 213 -12.76 -4.55 -7.29
C GLU A 213 -13.90 -3.68 -6.72
N ARG A 214 -14.37 -2.71 -7.51
CA ARG A 214 -15.47 -1.80 -7.15
C ARG A 214 -15.24 -0.96 -5.90
N ALA A 215 -13.99 -0.82 -5.45
CA ALA A 215 -13.65 0.04 -4.33
C ALA A 215 -13.80 1.53 -4.72
N ASN A 216 -14.22 2.37 -3.78
CA ASN A 216 -14.25 3.82 -3.95
C ASN A 216 -12.97 4.41 -3.38
N LEU A 217 -12.04 4.81 -4.24
CA LEU A 217 -10.77 5.47 -3.94
C LEU A 217 -10.80 6.98 -4.25
N GLN A 218 -11.98 7.59 -4.36
CA GLN A 218 -12.09 9.01 -4.69
C GLN A 218 -11.24 9.86 -3.72
N LYS A 219 -10.44 10.79 -4.25
CA LYS A 219 -9.58 11.69 -3.44
C LYS A 219 -8.55 10.97 -2.56
N ALA A 220 -8.33 9.66 -2.73
CA ALA A 220 -7.32 8.94 -1.99
C ALA A 220 -5.91 9.43 -2.37
N ASN A 221 -4.98 9.42 -1.42
CA ASN A 221 -3.57 9.69 -1.71
C ASN A 221 -2.83 8.37 -1.93
N LEU A 222 -2.56 8.03 -3.18
CA LEU A 222 -1.84 6.83 -3.62
C LEU A 222 -0.39 7.12 -4.04
N MET A 223 0.16 8.29 -3.67
CA MET A 223 1.52 8.66 -4.07
C MET A 223 2.54 7.61 -3.59
N LEU A 224 3.39 7.14 -4.51
CA LEU A 224 4.41 6.13 -4.24
C LEU A 224 3.87 4.78 -3.73
N ALA A 225 2.57 4.51 -3.83
CA ALA A 225 1.98 3.23 -3.45
C ALA A 225 2.33 2.15 -4.48
N ASN A 226 2.47 0.90 -4.04
CA ASN A 226 2.78 -0.21 -4.93
C ASN A 226 1.54 -1.07 -5.17
N LEU A 227 0.89 -0.93 -6.33
CA LEU A 227 -0.28 -1.69 -6.78
C LEU A 227 0.07 -2.78 -7.80
N GLU A 228 1.31 -3.29 -7.85
CA GLU A 228 1.67 -4.33 -8.82
C GLU A 228 0.74 -5.54 -8.71
N GLY A 229 0.11 -5.93 -9.82
CA GLY A 229 -0.83 -7.04 -9.87
C GLY A 229 -2.17 -6.82 -9.15
N ALA A 230 -2.48 -5.61 -8.70
CA ALA A 230 -3.75 -5.33 -8.02
C ALA A 230 -4.95 -5.44 -8.97
N ASN A 231 -6.07 -5.96 -8.48
CA ASN A 231 -7.33 -5.98 -9.21
C ASN A 231 -8.11 -4.69 -8.90
N CYS A 232 -8.10 -3.71 -9.79
CA CYS A 232 -8.83 -2.46 -9.69
C CYS A 232 -10.08 -2.41 -10.59
N LEU A 233 -10.59 -3.57 -11.03
CA LEU A 233 -11.79 -3.68 -11.87
C LEU A 233 -12.94 -2.83 -11.30
N LYS A 234 -13.44 -1.88 -12.09
CA LYS A 234 -14.57 -1.00 -11.72
C LYS A 234 -14.35 -0.16 -10.46
N ALA A 235 -13.11 0.01 -10.02
CA ALA A 235 -12.79 0.92 -8.94
C ALA A 235 -13.03 2.37 -9.37
N ASP A 236 -13.32 3.26 -8.42
CA ASP A 236 -13.48 4.69 -8.68
C ASP A 236 -12.30 5.45 -8.06
N LEU A 237 -11.41 5.96 -8.91
CA LEU A 237 -10.20 6.69 -8.52
C LEU A 237 -10.30 8.20 -8.73
N THR A 238 -11.50 8.74 -8.99
CA THR A 238 -11.69 10.17 -9.29
C THR A 238 -11.00 11.08 -8.28
N ASP A 239 -10.27 12.11 -8.74
CA ASP A 239 -9.52 13.06 -7.92
C ASP A 239 -8.41 12.44 -7.01
N SER A 240 -8.03 11.17 -7.21
CA SER A 240 -6.96 10.56 -6.42
C SER A 240 -5.57 11.07 -6.81
N GLN A 241 -4.65 11.09 -5.83
CA GLN A 241 -3.25 11.52 -6.05
C GLN A 241 -2.37 10.32 -6.34
N THR A 242 -1.84 10.21 -7.56
CA THR A 242 -1.25 8.94 -8.06
C THR A 242 0.24 9.05 -8.42
N TYR A 243 0.89 10.17 -8.13
CA TYR A 243 2.29 10.40 -8.50
C TYR A 243 3.23 9.29 -7.96
N GLY A 244 3.92 8.63 -8.88
CA GLY A 244 4.95 7.63 -8.57
C GLY A 244 4.43 6.29 -8.03
N TRP A 245 3.12 6.01 -8.14
CA TRP A 245 2.61 4.67 -7.85
C TRP A 245 3.17 3.62 -8.84
N ASN A 246 3.29 2.37 -8.41
CA ASN A 246 3.59 1.23 -9.29
C ASN A 246 2.28 0.53 -9.66
N ILE A 247 1.96 0.42 -10.95
CA ILE A 247 0.72 -0.19 -11.45
C ILE A 247 0.98 -1.34 -12.42
N LYS A 248 2.20 -1.87 -12.43
CA LYS A 248 2.57 -2.97 -13.31
C LYS A 248 1.63 -4.16 -13.13
N ASN A 249 1.09 -4.69 -14.23
CA ASN A 249 0.15 -5.82 -14.23
C ASN A 249 -1.15 -5.60 -13.40
N ALA A 250 -1.46 -4.38 -12.99
CA ALA A 250 -2.73 -4.09 -12.33
C ALA A 250 -3.87 -4.06 -13.36
N ASP A 251 -5.03 -4.61 -12.99
CA ASP A 251 -6.22 -4.61 -13.84
C ASP A 251 -7.09 -3.40 -13.53
N PHE A 252 -7.19 -2.45 -14.46
CA PHE A 252 -8.04 -1.27 -14.33
C PHE A 252 -9.31 -1.35 -15.19
N THR A 253 -9.66 -2.51 -15.74
CA THR A 253 -10.81 -2.65 -16.64
C THR A 253 -12.07 -1.99 -16.03
N ASP A 254 -12.75 -1.14 -16.81
CA ASP A 254 -13.95 -0.40 -16.41
C ASP A 254 -13.78 0.51 -15.15
N ALA A 255 -12.56 0.77 -14.69
CA ALA A 255 -12.31 1.67 -13.56
C ALA A 255 -12.50 3.13 -13.97
N ILE A 256 -12.99 3.98 -13.07
CA ILE A 256 -12.99 5.43 -13.27
C ILE A 256 -11.62 5.96 -12.81
N MET A 257 -10.88 6.57 -13.72
CA MET A 257 -9.51 7.03 -13.50
C MET A 257 -9.49 8.39 -12.77
N PRO A 258 -8.31 8.88 -12.31
CA PRO A 258 -8.24 10.13 -11.54
C PRO A 258 -8.79 11.38 -12.24
N ASP A 259 -8.79 11.41 -13.57
CA ASP A 259 -9.36 12.46 -14.41
C ASP A 259 -10.89 12.33 -14.61
N GLY A 260 -11.49 11.22 -14.15
CA GLY A 260 -12.92 10.92 -14.27
C GLY A 260 -13.28 10.11 -15.51
N GLU A 261 -12.33 9.77 -16.38
CA GLU A 261 -12.58 8.94 -17.56
C GLU A 261 -12.62 7.45 -17.19
N ILE A 262 -13.38 6.65 -17.95
CA ILE A 262 -13.41 5.20 -17.75
C ILE A 262 -12.21 4.58 -18.47
N TYR A 263 -11.45 3.74 -17.77
CA TYR A 263 -10.38 2.96 -18.35
C TYR A 263 -10.95 1.87 -19.27
N GLU A 264 -10.73 2.04 -20.56
CA GLU A 264 -10.99 1.02 -21.57
C GLU A 264 -9.68 0.25 -21.81
N PRO A 265 -9.61 -1.06 -21.54
CA PRO A 265 -8.42 -1.84 -21.87
C PRO A 265 -8.24 -1.84 -23.39
N GLU A 266 -7.02 -1.61 -23.86
CA GLU A 266 -6.69 -1.82 -25.28
C GLU A 266 -7.06 -3.26 -25.64
N ILE A 267 -8.06 -3.42 -26.50
CA ILE A 267 -8.43 -4.73 -27.04
C ILE A 267 -7.22 -5.19 -27.84
N SER A 268 -6.49 -6.19 -27.35
CA SER A 268 -5.52 -6.89 -28.18
C SER A 268 -6.29 -7.45 -29.38
N GLU A 269 -6.04 -6.94 -30.58
CA GLU A 269 -6.52 -7.59 -31.79
C GLU A 269 -6.11 -9.08 -31.72
N PRO A 270 -7.00 -10.03 -32.05
CA PRO A 270 -6.66 -11.43 -31.97
C PRO A 270 -5.44 -11.70 -32.85
N GLU A 271 -4.46 -12.46 -32.33
CA GLU A 271 -3.28 -12.89 -33.08
C GLU A 271 -3.71 -13.46 -34.45
N ILE A 272 -3.49 -12.69 -35.51
CA ILE A 272 -3.59 -13.19 -36.87
C ILE A 272 -2.42 -14.16 -37.04
N ASP A 273 -2.73 -15.44 -37.29
CA ASP A 273 -1.73 -16.46 -37.62
C ASP A 273 -1.03 -16.11 -38.94
N TYR A 274 0.11 -15.44 -38.84
CA TYR A 274 0.93 -14.99 -39.97
C TYR A 274 1.54 -16.14 -40.81
N LYS A 275 1.27 -17.41 -40.49
CA LYS A 275 1.79 -18.55 -41.29
C LYS A 275 1.06 -18.81 -42.61
N GLN A 276 -0.08 -18.17 -42.88
CA GLN A 276 -0.82 -18.39 -44.14
C GLN A 276 -0.55 -17.37 -45.25
N ILE A 277 0.25 -16.31 -45.04
CA ILE A 277 0.37 -15.20 -46.01
C ILE A 277 1.66 -15.28 -46.86
N TYR A 278 2.52 -16.28 -46.68
CA TYR A 278 3.75 -16.45 -47.49
C TYR A 278 3.58 -17.25 -48.79
N GLN A 279 2.38 -17.25 -49.37
CA GLN A 279 2.15 -17.73 -50.73
C GLN A 279 1.17 -16.83 -51.47
N GLN A 280 1.55 -15.58 -51.76
CA GLN A 280 1.42 -14.96 -53.08
C GLN A 280 1.84 -13.49 -53.07
N GLU A 281 2.69 -13.17 -54.04
CA GLU A 281 2.83 -11.87 -54.69
C GLU A 281 3.65 -10.76 -54.00
N SER A 282 4.94 -10.82 -54.32
CA SER A 282 5.80 -9.68 -54.62
C SER A 282 5.16 -8.62 -55.53
N GLN A 283 5.05 -7.38 -55.06
CA GLN A 283 5.62 -6.14 -55.64
C GLN A 283 4.96 -4.87 -55.07
N THR A 284 5.82 -3.94 -54.58
CA THR A 284 5.75 -2.46 -54.60
C THR A 284 5.89 -1.75 -53.24
N GLY A 285 6.98 -1.00 -53.10
CA GLY A 285 7.06 0.24 -52.29
C GLY A 285 7.45 0.10 -50.82
N THR A 286 8.74 0.20 -50.50
CA THR A 286 9.21 0.58 -49.16
C THR A 286 8.74 2.02 -48.86
N SER A 287 7.59 2.16 -48.22
CA SER A 287 7.14 3.43 -47.65
C SER A 287 7.96 3.70 -46.39
N MET A 288 8.71 4.80 -46.39
CA MET A 288 9.41 5.29 -45.20
C MET A 288 8.37 5.62 -44.11
N THR A 289 8.33 4.84 -43.04
CA THR A 289 7.46 5.07 -41.88
C THR A 289 8.09 6.11 -40.96
N ARG A 290 7.53 7.32 -40.95
CA ARG A 290 7.84 8.38 -39.99
C ARG A 290 6.76 8.38 -38.89
N LYS A 291 7.13 8.06 -37.65
CA LYS A 291 6.23 8.13 -36.47
C LYS A 291 6.61 9.32 -35.61
N ILE A 292 5.61 10.12 -35.22
CA ILE A 292 5.78 11.20 -34.24
C ILE A 292 5.65 10.58 -32.84
N ILE A 293 6.60 10.88 -31.97
CA ILE A 293 6.55 10.50 -30.55
C ILE A 293 6.10 11.71 -29.74
N ARG A 294 5.08 11.52 -28.90
CA ARG A 294 4.51 12.54 -28.02
C ARG A 294 4.12 11.93 -26.69
N THR A 295 4.57 12.55 -25.61
CA THR A 295 4.18 12.23 -24.24
C THR A 295 3.79 13.51 -23.51
N ASP A 296 2.79 13.41 -22.64
CA ASP A 296 2.37 14.45 -21.70
C ASP A 296 3.30 14.55 -20.48
N LYS A 297 4.24 13.61 -20.33
CA LYS A 297 5.25 13.57 -19.25
C LYS A 297 6.50 14.38 -19.55
N ALA A 298 6.59 14.98 -20.73
CA ALA A 298 7.67 15.87 -21.15
C ALA A 298 7.09 17.18 -21.69
N PRO A 299 7.86 18.27 -21.70
CA PRO A 299 7.40 19.56 -22.20
C PRO A 299 6.84 19.47 -23.62
N ALA A 300 5.64 20.01 -23.81
CA ALA A 300 5.01 20.06 -25.12
C ALA A 300 5.84 20.95 -26.07
N PRO A 301 5.93 20.61 -27.37
CA PRO A 301 6.60 21.47 -28.34
C PRO A 301 5.92 22.82 -28.46
N VAL A 302 6.66 23.91 -28.28
CA VAL A 302 6.16 25.28 -28.48
C VAL A 302 6.69 25.81 -29.81
N GLY A 303 6.10 25.36 -30.91
CA GLY A 303 6.49 25.72 -32.28
C GLY A 303 6.42 24.57 -33.27
N PRO A 304 6.97 24.72 -34.49
CA PRO A 304 6.88 23.71 -35.56
C PRO A 304 7.91 22.57 -35.38
N TYR A 305 7.96 21.93 -34.21
CA TYR A 305 8.79 20.75 -33.93
C TYR A 305 8.01 19.70 -33.12
N ASN A 306 8.56 18.49 -32.98
CA ASN A 306 8.00 17.42 -32.13
C ASN A 306 9.05 16.99 -31.09
N GLN A 307 8.60 16.35 -30.00
CA GLN A 307 9.47 15.84 -28.95
C GLN A 307 10.48 14.82 -29.50
N ALA A 308 10.02 13.87 -30.31
CA ALA A 308 10.89 13.03 -31.10
C ALA A 308 10.23 12.52 -32.39
N ILE A 309 11.05 12.07 -33.34
CA ILE A 309 10.63 11.39 -34.57
C ILE A 309 11.32 10.05 -34.66
N ALA A 310 10.55 8.98 -34.81
CA ALA A 310 11.06 7.66 -35.19
C ALA A 310 11.03 7.52 -36.72
N ALA A 311 12.13 7.08 -37.32
CA ALA A 311 12.29 6.89 -38.76
C ALA A 311 12.68 5.44 -39.11
N THR A 312 12.48 5.05 -40.38
CA THR A 312 12.75 3.69 -40.87
C THR A 312 14.19 3.26 -40.59
N GLY A 313 14.36 2.04 -40.08
CA GLY A 313 15.63 1.54 -39.52
C GLY A 313 15.75 1.77 -38.00
N THR A 314 14.62 1.98 -37.33
CA THR A 314 14.48 2.11 -35.87
C THR A 314 15.31 3.20 -35.19
N MET A 315 15.72 4.24 -35.93
CA MET A 315 16.35 5.42 -35.34
C MET A 315 15.29 6.37 -34.76
N LEU A 316 15.52 6.79 -33.52
CA LEU A 316 14.75 7.79 -32.79
C LEU A 316 15.57 9.08 -32.67
N PHE A 317 15.03 10.19 -33.17
CA PHE A 317 15.63 11.52 -33.08
C PHE A 317 14.87 12.35 -32.06
N VAL A 318 15.47 12.59 -30.89
CA VAL A 318 14.87 13.36 -29.79
C VAL A 318 15.31 14.82 -29.87
N ALA A 319 14.36 15.75 -29.77
CA ALA A 319 14.62 17.18 -29.78
C ALA A 319 15.32 17.62 -28.48
N GLY A 320 16.07 18.72 -28.56
CA GLY A 320 16.75 19.32 -27.42
C GLY A 320 15.79 19.61 -26.26
N GLN A 321 16.09 19.01 -25.10
CA GLN A 321 15.31 19.19 -23.89
C GLN A 321 15.97 20.24 -23.00
N ILE A 322 15.13 21.12 -22.45
CA ILE A 322 15.48 22.13 -21.45
C ILE A 322 14.72 21.87 -20.14
N ALA A 323 15.12 22.52 -19.05
CA ALA A 323 14.62 22.28 -17.70
C ALA A 323 13.21 22.88 -17.44
N ILE A 324 12.23 22.54 -18.28
CA ILE A 324 10.81 22.79 -18.00
C ILE A 324 10.28 21.64 -17.15
N ASP A 325 9.67 21.96 -16.01
CA ASP A 325 8.86 21.01 -15.25
C ASP A 325 7.43 21.07 -15.78
N ILE A 326 6.94 19.98 -16.39
CA ILE A 326 5.61 19.94 -17.01
C ILE A 326 4.47 20.17 -16.01
N ARG A 327 4.69 19.92 -14.72
CA ARG A 327 3.69 20.16 -13.65
C ARG A 327 3.49 21.66 -13.38
N LEU A 328 4.57 22.41 -13.51
CA LEU A 328 4.57 23.88 -13.34
C LEU A 328 4.42 24.61 -14.67
N ASN A 329 4.69 23.90 -15.78
CA ASN A 329 4.79 24.41 -17.14
C ASN A 329 5.73 25.63 -17.26
N ASP A 330 6.80 25.63 -16.47
CA ASP A 330 7.79 26.71 -16.41
C ASP A 330 9.22 26.17 -16.22
N ILE A 331 10.21 27.02 -16.48
CA ILE A 331 11.61 26.72 -16.22
C ILE A 331 11.85 26.64 -14.72
N VAL A 332 12.47 25.54 -14.29
CA VAL A 332 12.87 25.33 -12.90
C VAL A 332 14.37 25.47 -12.73
N TYR A 333 14.80 25.87 -11.53
CA TYR A 333 16.20 25.91 -11.12
C TYR A 333 17.07 26.86 -11.97
N THR A 334 16.62 28.09 -12.21
CA THR A 334 17.27 29.05 -13.12
C THR A 334 18.73 29.39 -12.81
N ASP A 335 19.22 29.08 -11.60
CA ASP A 335 20.53 29.36 -11.05
C ASP A 335 21.35 28.10 -10.68
N ASP A 336 20.80 26.89 -10.88
CA ASP A 336 21.44 25.62 -10.50
C ASP A 336 21.48 24.66 -11.69
N VAL A 337 22.64 24.61 -12.36
CA VAL A 337 22.85 23.79 -13.56
C VAL A 337 22.70 22.30 -13.29
N ALA A 338 23.02 21.83 -12.08
CA ALA A 338 22.90 20.41 -11.74
C ALA A 338 21.43 20.01 -11.68
N LYS A 339 20.59 20.80 -11.00
CA LYS A 339 19.15 20.55 -10.94
C LYS A 339 18.44 20.76 -12.29
N GLN A 340 18.89 21.73 -13.11
CA GLN A 340 18.42 21.81 -14.49
C GLN A 340 18.77 20.55 -15.28
N THR A 341 20.00 20.05 -15.13
CA THR A 341 20.41 18.80 -15.79
C THR A 341 19.53 17.64 -15.34
N GLU A 342 19.20 17.52 -14.05
CA GLU A 342 18.29 16.49 -13.54
C GLU A 342 16.91 16.56 -14.20
N GLN A 343 16.35 17.77 -14.34
CA GLN A 343 15.06 17.96 -15.02
C GLN A 343 15.15 17.65 -16.53
N VAL A 344 16.24 18.05 -17.20
CA VAL A 344 16.48 17.75 -18.62
C VAL A 344 16.55 16.24 -18.85
N MET A 345 17.27 15.51 -18.00
CA MET A 345 17.39 14.06 -18.10
C MET A 345 16.04 13.36 -17.85
N ALA A 346 15.23 13.84 -16.90
CA ALA A 346 13.87 13.34 -16.69
C ALA A 346 12.95 13.57 -17.90
N ASN A 347 13.07 14.72 -18.57
CA ASN A 347 12.31 15.04 -19.78
C ASN A 347 12.72 14.12 -20.95
N LEU A 348 14.02 13.85 -21.12
CA LEU A 348 14.53 12.90 -22.11
C LEU A 348 14.05 11.47 -21.82
N GLU A 349 14.10 11.03 -20.56
CA GLU A 349 13.62 9.70 -20.15
C GLU A 349 12.15 9.48 -20.48
N ALA A 350 11.30 10.49 -20.24
CA ALA A 350 9.89 10.43 -20.58
C ALA A 350 9.67 10.23 -22.10
N ILE A 351 10.44 10.92 -22.95
CA ILE A 351 10.32 10.81 -24.41
C ILE A 351 10.89 9.48 -24.91
N LEU A 352 12.01 9.01 -24.35
CA LEU A 352 12.59 7.70 -24.67
C LEU A 352 11.61 6.58 -24.31
N THR A 353 11.05 6.62 -23.09
CA THR A 353 10.07 5.64 -22.61
C THR A 353 8.84 5.59 -23.50
N GLU A 354 8.30 6.74 -23.92
CA GLU A 354 7.18 6.83 -24.87
C GLU A 354 7.50 6.21 -26.23
N ALA A 355 8.76 6.31 -26.66
CA ALA A 355 9.23 5.69 -27.90
C ALA A 355 9.50 4.19 -27.78
N GLY A 356 9.36 3.59 -26.58
CA GLY A 356 9.77 2.22 -26.28
C GLY A 356 11.28 2.03 -26.13
N ALA A 357 12.02 3.12 -25.92
CA ALA A 357 13.47 3.14 -25.73
C ALA A 357 13.84 3.26 -24.24
N THR A 358 15.06 2.83 -23.92
CA THR A 358 15.73 2.99 -22.64
C THR A 358 17.03 3.78 -22.80
N TRP A 359 17.73 4.08 -21.71
CA TRP A 359 19.04 4.73 -21.77
C TRP A 359 20.11 3.90 -22.49
N LEU A 360 19.95 2.57 -22.57
CA LEU A 360 20.86 1.67 -23.29
C LEU A 360 20.72 1.80 -24.82
N ASP A 361 19.57 2.28 -25.28
CA ASP A 361 19.27 2.45 -26.69
C ASP A 361 19.82 3.77 -27.24
N VAL A 362 20.23 4.69 -26.37
CA VAL A 362 20.83 5.98 -26.75
C VAL A 362 22.23 5.75 -27.29
N VAL A 363 22.46 6.16 -28.54
CA VAL A 363 23.73 5.99 -29.24
C VAL A 363 24.54 7.28 -29.36
N LYS A 364 23.88 8.44 -29.28
CA LYS A 364 24.52 9.76 -29.37
C LYS A 364 23.77 10.80 -28.54
N THR A 365 24.51 11.64 -27.82
CA THR A 365 23.98 12.85 -27.16
C THR A 365 24.74 14.10 -27.59
N THR A 366 24.05 15.24 -27.65
CA THR A 366 24.68 16.56 -27.76
C THR A 366 24.32 17.38 -26.53
N VAL A 367 25.33 17.87 -25.82
CA VAL A 367 25.17 18.68 -24.62
C VAL A 367 25.57 20.10 -24.95
N PHE A 368 24.63 21.03 -24.81
CA PHE A 368 24.84 22.45 -25.00
C PHE A 368 24.85 23.14 -23.64
N LEU A 369 25.92 23.86 -23.34
CA LEU A 369 26.10 24.59 -22.09
C LEU A 369 26.08 26.10 -22.34
N LYS A 370 25.50 26.84 -21.41
CA LYS A 370 25.61 28.30 -21.38
C LYS A 370 27.01 28.76 -20.96
N ASP A 371 27.66 28.01 -20.08
CA ASP A 371 29.01 28.26 -19.56
C ASP A 371 29.76 26.92 -19.42
N MET A 372 30.93 26.78 -20.07
CA MET A 372 31.73 25.57 -20.01
C MET A 372 32.26 25.25 -18.61
N ASN A 373 32.30 26.22 -17.69
CA ASN A 373 32.68 25.97 -16.31
C ASN A 373 31.70 25.03 -15.58
N ASP A 374 30.47 24.91 -16.06
CA ASP A 374 29.45 24.01 -15.50
C ASP A 374 29.63 22.54 -15.92
N PHE A 375 30.59 22.25 -16.81
CA PHE A 375 30.80 20.91 -17.37
C PHE A 375 30.90 19.82 -16.30
N ALA A 376 31.65 20.05 -15.22
CA ALA A 376 31.83 19.06 -14.17
C ALA A 376 30.52 18.74 -13.43
N ALA A 377 29.69 19.76 -13.15
CA ALA A 377 28.41 19.60 -12.47
C ALA A 377 27.40 18.83 -13.35
N VAL A 378 27.31 19.20 -14.62
CA VAL A 378 26.48 18.51 -15.61
C VAL A 378 26.94 17.07 -15.78
N ASN A 379 28.24 16.82 -15.89
CA ASN A 379 28.78 15.48 -16.08
C ASN A 379 28.53 14.57 -14.87
N ALA A 380 28.53 15.12 -13.65
CA ALA A 380 28.21 14.37 -12.44
C ALA A 380 26.75 13.88 -12.41
N VAL A 381 25.81 14.67 -12.96
CA VAL A 381 24.41 14.25 -13.10
C VAL A 381 24.24 13.30 -14.28
N TYR A 382 24.81 13.65 -15.43
CA TYR A 382 24.76 12.84 -16.66
C TYR A 382 25.27 11.42 -16.44
N GLY A 383 26.39 11.27 -15.71
CA GLY A 383 26.99 9.97 -15.39
C GLY A 383 26.13 9.06 -14.51
N LYS A 384 25.01 9.56 -13.93
CA LYS A 384 24.04 8.71 -13.21
C LYS A 384 23.18 7.86 -14.16
N TYR A 385 23.07 8.25 -15.43
CA TYR A 385 22.18 7.64 -16.42
C TYR A 385 22.91 6.75 -17.44
N PHE A 386 24.23 6.88 -17.56
CA PHE A 386 25.04 6.14 -18.51
C PHE A 386 26.21 5.44 -17.80
N ASP A 387 26.28 4.12 -17.95
CA ASP A 387 27.44 3.34 -17.56
C ASP A 387 28.63 3.67 -18.48
N SER A 388 29.83 3.86 -17.93
CA SER A 388 31.02 4.25 -18.70
C SER A 388 31.39 3.26 -19.81
N GLU A 389 31.04 1.98 -19.66
CA GLU A 389 31.34 0.93 -20.64
C GLU A 389 30.36 0.92 -21.83
N THR A 390 29.17 1.51 -21.67
CA THR A 390 28.09 1.50 -22.67
C THR A 390 27.61 2.90 -23.05
N ALA A 391 28.28 3.95 -22.56
CA ALA A 391 27.88 5.32 -22.75
C ALA A 391 27.82 5.71 -24.25
N PRO A 392 26.84 6.54 -24.65
CA PRO A 392 26.71 6.99 -26.03
C PRO A 392 27.90 7.83 -26.47
N ALA A 393 28.10 7.91 -27.79
CA ALA A 393 28.95 8.96 -28.34
C ALA A 393 28.45 10.33 -27.86
N ARG A 394 29.34 11.27 -27.58
CA ARG A 394 28.95 12.57 -27.03
C ARG A 394 29.71 13.72 -27.69
N ALA A 395 28.98 14.79 -27.97
CA ALA A 395 29.55 16.12 -28.22
C ALA A 395 29.07 17.07 -27.10
N CYS A 396 29.97 17.88 -26.56
CA CYS A 396 29.65 18.88 -25.54
C CYS A 396 30.27 20.21 -25.96
N VAL A 397 29.47 21.27 -26.03
CA VAL A 397 29.91 22.59 -26.48
C VAL A 397 29.28 23.70 -25.64
N GLU A 398 30.01 24.79 -25.49
CA GLU A 398 29.43 26.05 -25.01
C GLU A 398 28.76 26.78 -26.18
N VAL A 399 27.60 27.36 -25.94
CA VAL A 399 26.84 28.12 -26.95
C VAL A 399 26.58 29.54 -26.49
N SER A 400 26.45 30.45 -27.46
CA SER A 400 26.23 31.88 -27.17
C SER A 400 24.95 32.16 -26.38
N ARG A 401 23.90 31.34 -26.55
CA ARG A 401 22.63 31.43 -25.81
C ARG A 401 21.78 30.19 -26.03
N LEU A 402 21.03 29.78 -25.00
CA LEU A 402 20.04 28.70 -25.04
C LEU A 402 18.60 29.24 -24.99
N PRO A 403 17.59 28.50 -25.49
CA PRO A 403 16.18 28.87 -25.40
C PRO A 403 15.76 29.16 -23.95
N LYS A 404 15.01 30.23 -23.73
CA LYS A 404 14.58 30.69 -22.39
C LYS A 404 15.73 30.94 -21.39
N ASP A 405 16.95 31.19 -21.87
CA ASP A 405 18.14 31.51 -21.06
C ASP A 405 18.58 30.44 -20.05
N VAL A 406 18.16 29.19 -20.26
CA VAL A 406 18.56 28.03 -19.45
C VAL A 406 20.07 27.80 -19.49
N LEU A 407 20.56 27.01 -18.54
CA LEU A 407 21.99 26.73 -18.34
C LEU A 407 22.47 25.53 -19.17
N VAL A 408 21.56 24.60 -19.47
CA VAL A 408 21.84 23.36 -20.20
C VAL A 408 20.68 22.95 -21.10
N GLU A 409 21.01 22.45 -22.29
CA GLU A 409 20.09 21.76 -23.20
C GLU A 409 20.75 20.46 -23.68
N ILE A 410 19.99 19.37 -23.75
CA ILE A 410 20.52 18.06 -24.21
C ILE A 410 19.58 17.46 -25.24
N ASP A 411 20.14 17.04 -26.38
CA ASP A 411 19.47 16.18 -27.36
C ASP A 411 20.06 14.77 -27.37
N CYS A 412 19.32 13.83 -27.97
CA CYS A 412 19.85 12.49 -28.20
C CYS A 412 19.28 11.80 -29.45
N ILE A 413 20.03 10.80 -29.90
CA ILE A 413 19.60 9.81 -30.89
C ILE A 413 19.64 8.44 -30.22
N ALA A 414 18.59 7.67 -30.40
CA ALA A 414 18.48 6.28 -29.93
C ALA A 414 18.15 5.32 -31.08
N VAL A 415 18.36 4.02 -30.85
CA VAL A 415 18.02 2.94 -31.78
C VAL A 415 17.11 1.95 -31.06
N ILE A 416 15.88 1.81 -31.55
CA ILE A 416 14.83 0.94 -30.98
C ILE A 416 14.63 -0.38 -31.74
#